data_AF-G9K3L6-F1
#
_entry.id   AF-G9K3L6-F1
#
_cell.length_a   1.000
_cell.length_b   1.000
_cell.length_c   1.000
_cell.angle_alpha   90.00
_cell.angle_beta   90.00
_cell.angle_gamma   90.00
#
_symmetry.space_group_name_H-M   'P 1'
#
loop_
_entity.id
_entity.type
_entity.pdbx_description
1 polymer ?
#
loop_
_entity_poly.entity_id
_entity_poly.type
_entity_poly.pdbx_seq_one_letter_code
_entity_poly.pdbx_strand_id
1 'polypeptide(L)'
;MESTPSRGGLNRVHLQCRNLQEFLGGLSPGVLDRLYGHPATCLAVFRELPSLAKNWVMRMLFLEQPLPQAAVALWVKKEFSKAQEESTGLLSGLRIWHTQLLPGGLQGLILNPIFRQNLRIALLGGGKAWSDDTSQLGPDKHARDVPSLDKYAEERWEVVLHFMVGSPSAAVSQDLAQLLSQAGLMKSTEPGEPPCITSAGFQFLLLDTPAQLWYFMLQYLQTAQSRGMDLVEILSFLFQLSFSTLGKDYSVEGMSDSLLNFLQH
;
A
#
# COMPACT_ATOMS: atom_id res chain seq x y z
N MET A 1 -36.67 -40.17 -18.48
CA MET A 1 -35.56 -39.27 -18.86
C MET A 1 -35.81 -37.96 -18.14
N GLU A 2 -35.38 -37.87 -16.89
CA GLU A 2 -35.41 -36.62 -16.14
C GLU A 2 -33.98 -36.10 -16.07
N SER A 3 -33.74 -35.02 -16.80
CA SER A 3 -32.47 -34.29 -16.82
C SER A 3 -32.28 -33.56 -15.50
N THR A 4 -31.36 -34.07 -14.68
CA THR A 4 -30.78 -33.33 -13.56
C THR A 4 -30.02 -32.12 -14.10
N PRO A 5 -30.34 -30.88 -13.69
CA PRO A 5 -29.52 -29.73 -14.05
C PRO A 5 -28.21 -29.82 -13.26
N SER A 6 -27.12 -29.85 -14.02
CA SER A 6 -25.74 -29.83 -13.53
C SER A 6 -25.55 -28.59 -12.66
N ARG A 7 -25.19 -28.77 -11.38
CA ARG A 7 -24.74 -27.67 -10.51
C ARG A 7 -23.57 -26.96 -11.20
N GLY A 8 -23.83 -25.75 -11.69
CA GLY A 8 -22.80 -24.86 -12.21
C GLY A 8 -21.67 -24.74 -11.19
N GLY A 9 -20.44 -24.88 -11.67
CA GLY A 9 -19.24 -24.78 -10.85
C GLY A 9 -19.28 -23.51 -10.03
N LEU A 10 -19.28 -23.68 -8.70
CA LEU A 10 -18.99 -22.61 -7.77
C LEU A 10 -17.56 -22.14 -8.05
N ASN A 11 -17.40 -21.15 -8.93
CA ASN A 11 -16.28 -20.23 -8.83
C ASN A 11 -16.43 -19.54 -7.47
N ARG A 12 -15.94 -20.19 -6.42
CA ARG A 12 -15.76 -19.57 -5.11
C ARG A 12 -14.83 -18.40 -5.36
N VAL A 13 -15.38 -17.20 -5.42
CA VAL A 13 -14.61 -15.96 -5.40
C VAL A 13 -13.89 -15.98 -4.05
N HIS A 14 -12.65 -16.48 -4.04
CA HIS A 14 -11.80 -16.41 -2.88
C HIS A 14 -11.38 -14.95 -2.75
N LEU A 15 -11.55 -14.38 -1.56
CA LEU A 15 -11.06 -13.04 -1.28
C LEU A 15 -9.54 -13.03 -1.51
N GLN A 16 -9.08 -12.29 -2.52
CA GLN A 16 -7.66 -12.17 -2.88
C GLN A 16 -7.08 -10.92 -2.22
N CYS A 17 -6.30 -11.11 -1.16
CA CYS A 17 -5.50 -10.04 -0.57
C CYS A 17 -4.21 -9.88 -1.37
N ARG A 18 -4.17 -8.89 -2.28
CA ARG A 18 -2.93 -8.54 -2.96
C ARG A 18 -1.97 -7.93 -1.97
N ASN A 19 -0.71 -8.33 -1.98
CA ASN A 19 0.32 -7.64 -1.20
C ASN A 19 0.67 -6.29 -1.85
N LEU A 20 1.47 -5.47 -1.14
CA LEU A 20 1.87 -4.15 -1.64
C LEU A 20 2.58 -4.23 -3.00
N GLN A 21 3.43 -5.23 -3.19
CA GLN A 21 4.21 -5.39 -4.42
C GLN A 21 3.32 -5.68 -5.63
N GLU A 22 2.33 -6.57 -5.46
CA GLU A 22 1.33 -6.90 -6.48
C GLU A 22 0.44 -5.70 -6.81
N PHE A 23 0.05 -4.92 -5.80
CA PHE A 23 -0.70 -3.69 -6.03
C PHE A 23 0.10 -2.68 -6.84
N LEU A 24 1.35 -2.38 -6.42
CA LEU A 24 2.23 -1.44 -7.12
C LEU A 24 2.59 -1.93 -8.53
N GLY A 25 2.84 -3.23 -8.71
CA GLY A 25 3.11 -3.82 -10.02
C GLY A 25 1.93 -3.76 -10.99
N GLY A 26 0.71 -3.58 -10.49
CA GLY A 26 -0.49 -3.34 -11.29
C GLY A 26 -0.72 -1.88 -11.68
N LEU A 27 0.06 -0.94 -11.14
CA LEU A 27 -0.07 0.49 -11.45
C LEU A 27 0.63 0.85 -12.76
N SER A 28 0.18 1.93 -13.39
CA SER A 28 0.83 2.41 -14.61
C SER A 28 2.24 2.94 -14.34
N PRO A 29 3.16 2.86 -15.32
CA PRO A 29 4.48 3.46 -15.24
C PRO A 29 4.50 4.92 -14.76
N GLY A 30 3.57 5.74 -15.27
CA GLY A 30 3.50 7.16 -14.91
C GLY A 30 3.10 7.39 -13.46
N VAL A 31 2.28 6.50 -12.88
CA VAL A 31 1.93 6.57 -11.45
C VAL A 31 3.14 6.18 -10.59
N LEU A 32 3.86 5.10 -10.95
CA LEU A 32 5.06 4.68 -10.23
C LEU A 32 6.17 5.74 -10.27
N ASP A 33 6.39 6.36 -11.44
CA ASP A 33 7.41 7.39 -11.60
C ASP A 33 7.08 8.64 -10.74
N ARG A 34 5.80 9.01 -10.61
CA ARG A 34 5.33 10.06 -9.69
C ARG A 34 5.49 9.66 -8.22
N LEU A 35 5.10 8.43 -7.86
CA LEU A 35 5.22 7.88 -6.50
C LEU A 35 6.67 7.89 -6.01
N TYR A 36 7.61 7.50 -6.85
CA TYR A 36 9.04 7.53 -6.51
C TYR A 36 9.61 8.94 -6.39
N GLY A 37 8.84 9.99 -6.73
CA GLY A 37 9.16 11.37 -6.40
C GLY A 37 9.19 11.66 -4.89
N HIS A 38 8.59 10.80 -4.06
CA HIS A 38 8.50 10.99 -2.61
C HIS A 38 9.47 10.04 -1.85
N PRO A 39 10.39 10.58 -1.01
CA PRO A 39 11.36 9.78 -0.25
C PRO A 39 10.75 8.66 0.61
N ALA A 40 9.64 8.94 1.28
CA ALA A 40 8.96 7.97 2.12
C ALA A 40 8.40 6.79 1.32
N THR A 41 7.90 7.03 0.11
CA THR A 41 7.44 5.98 -0.79
C THR A 41 8.60 5.08 -1.21
N CYS A 42 9.76 5.65 -1.56
CA CYS A 42 10.96 4.86 -1.87
C CYS A 42 11.40 3.98 -0.69
N LEU A 43 11.36 4.52 0.53
CA LEU A 43 11.72 3.77 1.74
C LEU A 43 10.71 2.66 2.06
N ALA A 44 9.41 2.92 1.94
CA ALA A 44 8.37 1.92 2.16
C ALA A 44 8.50 0.76 1.17
N VAL A 45 8.65 1.07 -0.12
CA VAL A 45 8.87 0.05 -1.15
C VAL A 45 10.14 -0.74 -0.89
N PHE A 46 11.25 -0.07 -0.53
CA PHE A 46 12.50 -0.73 -0.18
C PHE A 46 12.36 -1.68 1.02
N ARG A 47 11.60 -1.31 2.06
CA ARG A 47 11.33 -2.15 3.24
C ARG A 47 10.58 -3.43 2.91
N GLU A 48 9.69 -3.40 1.91
CA GLU A 48 8.92 -4.58 1.50
C GLU A 48 9.68 -5.49 0.53
N LEU A 49 10.84 -5.09 0.01
CA LEU A 49 11.61 -5.94 -0.92
C LEU A 49 12.15 -7.23 -0.25
N PRO A 50 12.29 -8.33 -1.00
CA PRO A 50 13.03 -9.51 -0.57
C PRO A 50 14.47 -9.17 -0.18
N SER A 51 15.04 -9.93 0.76
CA SER A 51 16.40 -9.69 1.27
C SER A 51 17.46 -9.60 0.17
N LEU A 52 17.32 -10.41 -0.88
CA LEU A 52 18.24 -10.39 -2.02
C LEU A 52 18.15 -9.07 -2.81
N ALA A 53 16.92 -8.65 -3.15
CA ALA A 53 16.66 -7.39 -3.84
C ALA A 53 17.15 -6.17 -3.03
N LYS A 54 16.93 -6.16 -1.70
CA LYS A 54 17.46 -5.13 -0.80
C LYS A 54 18.98 -4.99 -0.90
N ASN A 55 19.69 -6.12 -0.87
CA ASN A 55 21.15 -6.12 -0.97
C ASN A 55 21.65 -5.55 -2.30
N TRP A 56 20.98 -5.85 -3.41
CA TRP A 56 21.34 -5.29 -4.71
C TRP A 56 21.09 -3.78 -4.78
N VAL A 57 19.91 -3.33 -4.33
CA VAL A 57 19.59 -1.91 -4.26
C VAL A 57 20.62 -1.16 -3.41
N MET A 58 21.00 -1.70 -2.24
CA MET A 58 22.02 -1.08 -1.38
C MET A 58 23.41 -1.04 -2.02
N ARG A 59 23.84 -2.11 -2.70
CA ARG A 59 25.13 -2.13 -3.42
C ARG A 59 25.17 -1.13 -4.56
N MET A 60 24.04 -0.93 -5.24
CA MET A 60 23.92 -0.02 -6.38
C MET A 60 23.54 1.41 -5.97
N LEU A 61 23.20 1.64 -4.70
CA LEU A 61 22.66 2.91 -4.22
C LEU A 61 23.60 4.08 -4.55
N PHE A 62 24.91 3.88 -4.44
CA PHE A 62 25.92 4.91 -4.72
C PHE A 62 26.55 4.80 -6.12
N LEU A 63 26.11 3.85 -6.93
CA LEU A 63 26.62 3.68 -8.29
C LEU A 63 25.84 4.55 -9.25
N GLU A 64 26.59 5.35 -10.02
CA GLU A 64 26.04 6.18 -11.09
C GLU A 64 26.07 5.49 -12.45
N GLN A 65 27.01 4.55 -12.61
CA GLN A 65 27.19 3.82 -13.85
C GLN A 65 26.41 2.49 -13.83
N PRO A 66 25.85 2.08 -14.97
CA PRO A 66 25.23 0.76 -15.10
C PRO A 66 26.25 -0.36 -14.85
N LEU A 67 25.85 -1.37 -14.08
CA LEU A 67 26.65 -2.57 -13.82
C LEU A 67 26.34 -3.65 -14.86
N PRO A 68 27.34 -4.36 -15.41
CA PRO A 68 27.07 -5.50 -16.29
C PRO A 68 26.14 -6.52 -15.64
N GLN A 69 25.08 -6.94 -16.33
CA GLN A 69 24.10 -7.90 -15.80
C GLN A 69 24.76 -9.23 -15.41
N ALA A 70 25.77 -9.67 -16.16
CA ALA A 70 26.57 -10.85 -15.83
C ALA A 70 27.28 -10.72 -14.47
N ALA A 71 27.77 -9.53 -14.11
CA ALA A 71 28.43 -9.30 -12.83
C ALA A 71 27.44 -9.37 -11.66
N VAL A 72 26.25 -8.78 -11.83
CA VAL A 72 25.16 -8.89 -10.85
C VAL A 72 24.71 -10.33 -10.68
N ALA A 73 24.64 -11.09 -11.77
CA ALA A 73 24.25 -12.50 -11.72
C ALA A 73 25.24 -13.38 -10.95
N LEU A 74 26.52 -13.01 -10.91
CA LEU A 74 27.56 -13.70 -10.14
C LEU A 74 27.52 -13.41 -8.64
N TRP A 75 26.71 -12.45 -8.18
CA TRP A 75 26.55 -12.18 -6.75
C TRP A 75 25.79 -13.27 -5.99
N VAL A 76 25.11 -14.15 -6.71
CA VAL A 76 24.31 -15.24 -6.14
C VAL A 76 24.88 -16.58 -6.61
N LYS A 77 24.97 -17.54 -5.68
CA LYS A 77 25.39 -18.90 -6.02
C LYS A 77 24.34 -19.57 -6.89
N LYS A 78 24.77 -20.46 -7.80
CA LYS A 78 23.88 -21.19 -8.72
C LYS A 78 22.71 -21.91 -8.04
N GLU A 79 22.89 -22.35 -6.79
CA GLU A 79 21.87 -23.01 -5.97
C GLU A 79 20.61 -22.14 -5.75
N PHE A 80 20.73 -20.81 -5.78
CA PHE A 80 19.64 -19.86 -5.54
C PHE A 80 19.19 -19.11 -6.81
N SER A 81 19.38 -19.71 -7.99
CA SER A 81 19.04 -19.08 -9.28
C SER A 81 17.56 -18.69 -9.40
N LYS A 82 16.64 -19.49 -8.84
CA LYS A 82 15.20 -19.16 -8.83
C LYS A 82 14.90 -17.89 -8.03
N ALA A 83 15.44 -17.78 -6.81
CA ALA A 83 15.26 -16.59 -5.97
C ALA A 83 15.86 -15.34 -6.63
N GLN A 84 16.95 -15.51 -7.38
CA GLN A 84 17.55 -14.45 -8.18
C GLN A 84 16.64 -14.01 -9.33
N GLU A 85 16.05 -14.95 -10.07
CA GLU A 85 15.10 -14.64 -11.15
C GLU A 85 13.86 -13.93 -10.62
N GLU A 86 13.26 -14.42 -9.54
CA GLU A 86 12.11 -13.81 -8.86
C GLU A 86 12.42 -12.37 -8.40
N SER A 87 13.55 -12.17 -7.71
CA SER A 87 13.98 -10.84 -7.26
C SER A 87 14.26 -9.89 -8.43
N THR A 88 14.77 -10.43 -9.54
CA THR A 88 15.04 -9.65 -10.75
C THR A 88 13.75 -9.22 -11.42
N GLY A 89 12.80 -10.15 -11.57
CA GLY A 89 11.47 -9.89 -12.11
C GLY A 89 10.74 -8.85 -11.27
N LEU A 90 10.79 -8.96 -9.95
CA LEU A 90 10.17 -8.02 -9.03
C LEU A 90 10.75 -6.60 -9.16
N LEU A 91 12.06 -6.44 -9.09
CA LEU A 91 12.71 -5.12 -9.20
C LEU A 91 12.45 -4.46 -10.57
N SER A 92 12.35 -5.27 -11.62
CA SER A 92 12.03 -4.80 -12.97
C SER A 92 10.56 -4.42 -13.10
N GLY A 93 9.66 -5.23 -12.55
CA GLY A 93 8.22 -4.98 -12.54
C GLY A 93 7.83 -3.73 -11.74
N LEU A 94 8.54 -3.50 -10.62
CA LEU A 94 8.39 -2.26 -9.83
C LEU A 94 9.14 -1.07 -10.45
N ARG A 95 9.87 -1.22 -11.57
CA ARG A 95 10.65 -0.14 -12.19
C ARG A 95 11.68 0.51 -11.24
N ILE A 96 12.19 -0.27 -10.29
CA ILE A 96 13.24 0.18 -9.34
C ILE A 96 14.59 0.24 -10.05
N TRP A 97 14.79 -0.62 -11.04
CA TRP A 97 15.95 -0.61 -11.93
C TRP A 97 15.54 -0.81 -13.38
N HIS A 98 16.45 -0.50 -14.29
CA HIS A 98 16.25 -0.62 -15.73
C HIS A 98 17.48 -1.26 -16.38
N THR A 99 17.23 -1.93 -17.51
CA THR A 99 18.27 -2.44 -18.38
C THR A 99 18.70 -1.37 -19.37
N GLN A 100 20.00 -1.13 -19.47
CA GLN A 100 20.63 -0.19 -20.41
C GLN A 100 21.70 -0.92 -21.22
N LEU A 101 21.89 -0.52 -22.48
CA LEU A 101 22.99 -1.05 -23.29
C LEU A 101 24.31 -0.37 -22.90
N LEU A 102 25.30 -1.19 -22.58
CA LEU A 102 26.67 -0.78 -22.31
C LEU A 102 27.47 -0.64 -23.62
N PRO A 103 28.57 0.12 -23.61
CA PRO A 103 29.55 0.08 -24.70
C PRO A 103 29.98 -1.37 -24.99
N GLY A 104 29.90 -1.78 -26.26
CA GLY A 104 30.16 -3.18 -26.66
C GLY A 104 28.93 -4.08 -26.73
N GLY A 105 27.72 -3.54 -26.56
CA GLY A 105 26.45 -4.27 -26.79
C GLY A 105 26.01 -5.17 -25.64
N LEU A 106 26.73 -5.16 -24.51
CA LEU A 106 26.35 -5.90 -23.31
C LEU A 106 25.19 -5.20 -22.58
N GLN A 107 24.38 -5.99 -21.87
CA GLN A 107 23.31 -5.44 -21.02
C GLN A 107 23.88 -5.04 -19.66
N GLY A 108 23.57 -3.82 -19.24
CA GLY A 108 23.86 -3.27 -17.92
C GLY A 108 22.57 -3.00 -17.15
N LEU A 109 22.64 -3.09 -15.83
CA LEU A 109 21.57 -2.77 -14.89
C LEU A 109 21.90 -1.47 -14.18
N ILE A 110 20.94 -0.55 -14.11
CA ILE A 110 21.04 0.71 -13.39
C ILE A 110 19.78 0.97 -12.57
N LEU A 111 19.92 1.50 -11.35
CA LEU A 111 18.77 1.93 -10.56
C LEU A 111 18.07 3.10 -11.24
N ASN A 112 16.75 3.17 -11.08
CA ASN A 112 15.97 4.34 -11.45
C ASN A 112 16.55 5.57 -10.72
N PRO A 113 16.99 6.63 -11.44
CA PRO A 113 17.70 7.74 -10.83
C PRO A 113 16.85 8.51 -9.81
N ILE A 114 15.53 8.59 -10.03
CA ILE A 114 14.58 9.24 -9.11
C ILE A 114 14.48 8.42 -7.83
N PHE A 115 14.20 7.12 -7.96
CA PHE A 115 14.12 6.20 -6.83
C PHE A 115 15.42 6.20 -6.02
N ARG A 116 16.57 6.13 -6.71
CA ARG A 116 17.90 6.15 -6.09
C ARG A 116 18.13 7.42 -5.28
N GLN A 117 17.83 8.59 -5.85
CA GLN A 117 18.04 9.86 -5.17
C GLN A 117 17.14 10.00 -3.94
N ASN A 118 15.85 9.66 -4.08
CA ASN A 118 14.88 9.77 -3.00
C ASN A 118 15.10 8.70 -1.91
N LEU A 119 15.59 7.51 -2.26
CA LEU A 119 16.02 6.52 -1.27
C LEU A 119 17.27 6.97 -0.52
N ARG A 120 18.25 7.60 -1.18
CA ARG A 120 19.42 8.20 -0.49
C ARG A 120 18.97 9.26 0.52
N ILE A 121 18.07 10.14 0.11
CA ILE A 121 17.47 11.16 0.99
C ILE A 121 16.81 10.51 2.21
N ALA A 122 16.01 9.46 1.99
CA ALA A 122 15.31 8.78 3.08
C ALA A 122 16.25 8.04 4.05
N LEU A 123 17.38 7.50 3.58
CA LEU A 123 18.32 6.72 4.40
C LEU A 123 19.40 7.55 5.10
N LEU A 124 19.93 8.56 4.41
CA LEU A 124 21.04 9.38 4.92
C LEU A 124 20.58 10.71 5.50
N GLY A 125 19.29 11.02 5.39
CA GLY A 125 18.76 12.34 5.68
C GLY A 125 18.94 13.31 4.51
N GLY A 126 18.16 14.39 4.57
CA GLY A 126 18.02 15.37 3.50
C GLY A 126 16.55 15.56 3.12
N GLY A 127 16.28 16.54 2.26
CA GLY A 127 14.91 16.85 1.84
C GLY A 127 14.11 17.63 2.89
N LYS A 128 12.81 17.81 2.62
CA LYS A 128 11.88 18.46 3.54
C LYS A 128 11.47 17.46 4.63
N ALA A 129 11.49 17.89 5.88
CA ALA A 129 10.99 17.07 6.98
C ALA A 129 9.49 16.79 6.81
N TRP A 130 9.05 15.58 7.18
CA TRP A 130 7.62 15.22 7.20
C TRP A 130 6.86 16.18 8.12
N SER A 131 7.38 16.38 9.33
CA SER A 131 6.82 17.29 10.31
C SER A 131 7.72 18.51 10.31
N ASP A 132 7.14 19.68 10.10
CA ASP A 132 7.72 20.90 10.66
C ASP A 132 8.00 20.65 12.15
N ASP A 133 9.02 21.33 12.64
CA ASP A 133 9.40 21.22 14.04
C ASP A 133 8.25 21.75 14.91
N THR A 134 7.35 20.85 15.28
CA THR A 134 6.20 21.11 16.16
C THR A 134 6.66 21.49 17.56
N SER A 135 7.97 21.51 17.85
CA SER A 135 8.54 22.10 19.06
C SER A 135 8.14 23.57 19.26
N GLN A 136 7.79 24.29 18.19
CA GLN A 136 7.28 25.67 18.26
C GLN A 136 5.78 25.74 18.59
N LEU A 137 5.04 24.66 18.35
CA LEU A 137 3.64 24.53 18.77
C LEU A 137 3.69 24.03 20.21
N GLY A 138 3.38 24.91 21.16
CA GLY A 138 3.39 24.58 22.60
C GLY A 138 2.55 23.33 22.94
N PRO A 139 2.62 22.83 24.18
CA PRO A 139 1.97 21.58 24.56
C PRO A 139 0.48 21.58 24.22
N ASP A 140 0.03 20.57 23.48
CA ASP A 140 -1.38 20.43 23.12
C ASP A 140 -2.22 20.20 24.39
N LYS A 141 -3.19 21.08 24.60
CA LYS A 141 -4.16 20.99 25.69
C LYS A 141 -5.04 19.73 25.58
N HIS A 142 -5.18 19.20 24.37
CA HIS A 142 -5.97 18.01 24.06
C HIS A 142 -5.11 16.79 23.72
N ALA A 143 -3.83 16.81 24.10
CA ALA A 143 -2.91 15.69 23.87
C ALA A 143 -3.53 14.39 24.38
N ARG A 144 -3.63 13.41 23.48
CA ARG A 144 -4.12 12.07 23.82
C ARG A 144 -2.96 11.16 24.12
N ASP A 145 -3.11 10.36 25.16
CA ASP A 145 -2.16 9.32 25.51
C ASP A 145 -2.27 8.13 24.55
N VAL A 146 -1.15 7.42 24.36
CA VAL A 146 -1.08 6.24 23.47
C VAL A 146 -2.16 5.19 23.80
N PRO A 147 -2.41 4.83 25.07
CA PRO A 147 -3.47 3.86 25.41
C PRO A 147 -4.88 4.30 24.99
N SER A 148 -5.21 5.60 25.05
CA SER A 148 -6.52 6.06 24.58
C SER A 148 -6.63 6.06 23.07
N LEU A 149 -5.54 6.30 22.34
CA LEU A 149 -5.49 6.17 20.89
C LEU A 149 -5.69 4.72 20.43
N ASP A 150 -5.01 3.77 21.09
CA ASP A 150 -5.15 2.34 20.79
C ASP A 150 -6.58 1.87 21.02
N LYS A 151 -7.15 2.19 22.19
CA LYS A 151 -8.54 1.86 22.52
C LYS A 151 -9.52 2.47 21.52
N TYR A 152 -9.32 3.74 21.15
CA TYR A 152 -10.16 4.39 20.14
C TYR A 152 -10.06 3.69 18.79
N ALA A 153 -8.86 3.33 18.33
CA ALA A 153 -8.66 2.62 17.06
C ALA A 153 -9.36 1.26 17.06
N GLU A 154 -9.25 0.49 18.15
CA GLU A 154 -9.93 -0.80 18.32
C GLU A 154 -11.45 -0.64 18.30
N GLU A 155 -12.01 0.26 19.12
CA GLU A 155 -13.47 0.49 19.18
C GLU A 155 -14.03 0.93 17.82
N ARG A 156 -13.32 1.81 17.10
CA ARG A 156 -13.74 2.26 15.77
C ARG A 156 -13.71 1.12 14.76
N TRP A 157 -12.71 0.24 14.81
CA TRP A 157 -12.65 -0.92 13.93
C TRP A 157 -13.73 -1.94 14.26
N GLU A 158 -13.98 -2.20 15.55
CA GLU A 158 -15.06 -3.09 16.00
C GLU A 158 -16.44 -2.61 15.55
N VAL A 159 -16.71 -1.30 15.55
CA VAL A 159 -17.97 -0.75 15.02
C VAL A 159 -18.17 -1.12 13.55
N VAL A 160 -17.10 -1.11 12.74
CA VAL A 160 -17.16 -1.53 11.33
C VAL A 160 -17.49 -3.02 11.21
N LEU A 161 -16.81 -3.87 11.99
CA LEU A 161 -17.05 -5.32 11.98
C LEU A 161 -18.46 -5.67 12.49
N HIS A 162 -18.92 -5.00 13.56
CA HIS A 162 -20.27 -5.15 14.08
C HIS A 162 -21.34 -4.72 13.08
N PHE A 163 -21.08 -3.67 12.30
CA PHE A 163 -21.96 -3.26 11.21
C PHE A 163 -22.08 -4.36 10.14
N MET A 164 -20.97 -5.04 9.80
CA MET A 164 -21.00 -6.15 8.84
C MET A 164 -21.84 -7.34 9.31
N VAL A 165 -21.94 -7.57 10.63
CA VAL A 165 -22.73 -8.68 11.21
C VAL A 165 -24.18 -8.26 11.53
N GLY A 166 -24.53 -6.99 11.32
CA GLY A 166 -25.89 -6.48 11.52
C GLY A 166 -26.24 -6.14 12.97
N SER A 167 -25.26 -5.74 13.78
CA SER A 167 -25.49 -5.30 15.16
C SER A 167 -26.33 -4.02 15.21
N PRO A 168 -27.40 -3.95 16.04
CA PRO A 168 -28.34 -2.83 16.06
C PRO A 168 -27.75 -1.50 16.58
N SER A 169 -26.62 -1.54 17.27
CA SER A 169 -25.92 -0.35 17.79
C SER A 169 -24.81 0.17 16.86
N ALA A 170 -24.46 -0.57 15.81
CA ALA A 170 -23.37 -0.21 14.91
C ALA A 170 -23.89 0.66 13.77
N ALA A 171 -23.48 1.93 13.76
CA ALA A 171 -23.76 2.84 12.66
C ALA A 171 -22.43 3.32 12.05
N VAL A 172 -22.32 3.17 10.75
CA VAL A 172 -21.17 3.65 9.96
C VAL A 172 -21.62 4.76 9.02
N SER A 173 -20.69 5.57 8.51
CA SER A 173 -21.00 6.59 7.52
C SER A 173 -21.55 5.94 6.24
N GLN A 174 -22.37 6.69 5.49
CA GLN A 174 -22.92 6.22 4.22
C GLN A 174 -21.81 5.86 3.23
N ASP A 175 -20.72 6.63 3.21
CA ASP A 175 -19.56 6.37 2.36
C ASP A 175 -18.87 5.04 2.68
N LEU A 176 -18.78 4.69 3.96
CA LEU A 176 -18.21 3.42 4.39
C LEU A 176 -19.11 2.25 4.00
N ALA A 177 -20.42 2.38 4.18
CA ALA A 177 -21.38 1.37 3.76
C ALA A 177 -21.36 1.15 2.23
N GLN A 178 -21.22 2.24 1.46
CA GLN A 178 -21.04 2.16 0.01
C GLN A 178 -19.71 1.47 -0.35
N LEU A 179 -18.62 1.76 0.35
CA LEU A 179 -17.33 1.12 0.11
C LEU A 179 -17.39 -0.39 0.42
N LEU A 180 -18.00 -0.79 1.53
CA LEU A 180 -18.25 -2.21 1.88
C LEU A 180 -19.08 -2.93 0.81
N SER A 181 -20.04 -2.23 0.22
CA SER A 181 -20.87 -2.76 -0.86
C SER A 181 -20.09 -2.89 -2.17
N GLN A 182 -19.30 -1.87 -2.53
CA GLN A 182 -18.46 -1.86 -3.74
C GLN A 182 -17.34 -2.91 -3.66
N ALA A 183 -16.76 -3.11 -2.47
CA ALA A 183 -15.81 -4.18 -2.19
C ALA A 183 -16.45 -5.58 -2.26
N GLY A 184 -17.78 -5.66 -2.40
CA GLY A 184 -18.52 -6.91 -2.43
C GLY A 184 -18.55 -7.63 -1.08
N LEU A 185 -18.23 -6.94 0.02
CA LEU A 185 -18.27 -7.49 1.38
C LEU A 185 -19.69 -7.50 1.94
N MET A 186 -20.50 -6.53 1.54
CA MET A 186 -21.92 -6.44 1.86
C MET A 186 -22.74 -6.27 0.59
N LYS A 187 -24.01 -6.65 0.63
CA LYS A 187 -24.97 -6.42 -0.46
C LYS A 187 -26.32 -6.00 0.11
N SER A 188 -26.97 -5.07 -0.58
CA SER A 188 -28.39 -4.79 -0.35
C SER A 188 -29.18 -5.57 -1.41
N THR A 189 -30.01 -6.51 -0.97
CA THR A 189 -30.81 -7.35 -1.88
C THR A 189 -31.96 -6.54 -2.47
N GLU A 190 -32.56 -5.64 -1.68
CA GLU A 190 -33.64 -4.76 -2.10
C GLU A 190 -33.38 -3.29 -1.68
N PRO A 191 -33.92 -2.29 -2.41
CA PRO A 191 -33.81 -0.89 -2.02
C PRO A 191 -34.56 -0.64 -0.70
N GLY A 192 -33.82 -0.41 0.39
CA GLY A 192 -34.38 -0.14 1.73
C GLY A 192 -34.16 -1.25 2.76
N GLU A 193 -33.66 -2.43 2.35
CA GLU A 193 -33.25 -3.47 3.29
C GLU A 193 -31.86 -3.17 3.89
N PRO A 194 -31.64 -3.52 5.18
CA PRO A 194 -30.33 -3.42 5.79
C PRO A 194 -29.33 -4.30 5.00
N PRO A 195 -28.12 -3.79 4.73
CA PRO A 195 -27.14 -4.53 3.94
C PRO A 195 -26.77 -5.84 4.65
N CYS A 196 -26.79 -6.95 3.92
CA CYS A 196 -26.41 -8.27 4.43
C CYS A 196 -24.98 -8.63 4.01
N ILE A 197 -24.30 -9.40 4.85
CA ILE A 197 -22.95 -9.86 4.58
C ILE A 197 -22.92 -10.84 3.40
N THR A 198 -21.93 -10.70 2.53
CA THR A 198 -21.70 -11.67 1.45
C THR A 198 -20.79 -12.81 1.91
N SER A 199 -20.60 -13.84 1.07
CA SER A 199 -19.60 -14.88 1.36
C SER A 199 -18.18 -14.31 1.45
N ALA A 200 -17.86 -13.27 0.68
CA ALA A 200 -16.58 -12.58 0.74
C ALA A 200 -16.45 -11.75 2.02
N GLY A 201 -17.53 -11.09 2.45
CA GLY A 201 -17.60 -10.41 3.75
C GLY A 201 -17.35 -11.36 4.92
N PHE A 202 -17.93 -12.55 4.88
CA PHE A 202 -17.68 -13.56 5.92
C PHE A 202 -16.22 -14.03 5.92
N GLN A 203 -15.61 -14.26 4.75
CA GLN A 203 -14.19 -14.58 4.66
C GLN A 203 -13.31 -13.44 5.20
N PHE A 204 -13.67 -12.19 4.93
CA PHE A 204 -12.98 -11.00 5.42
C PHE A 204 -12.96 -10.96 6.95
N LEU A 205 -14.07 -11.26 7.62
CA LEU A 205 -14.14 -11.31 9.09
C LEU A 205 -13.21 -12.38 9.71
N LEU A 206 -12.83 -13.41 8.95
CA LEU A 206 -11.93 -14.47 9.40
C LEU A 206 -10.44 -14.14 9.19
N LEU A 207 -10.13 -13.03 8.52
CA LEU A 207 -8.75 -12.57 8.37
C LEU A 207 -8.23 -11.96 9.67
N ASP A 208 -6.91 -11.85 9.79
CA ASP A 208 -6.26 -11.08 10.84
C ASP A 208 -6.41 -9.57 10.60
N THR A 209 -6.42 -8.77 11.67
CA THR A 209 -6.66 -7.31 11.62
C THR A 209 -5.78 -6.56 10.61
N PRO A 210 -4.45 -6.82 10.53
CA PRO A 210 -3.60 -6.16 9.53
C PRO A 210 -4.02 -6.46 8.09
N ALA A 211 -4.37 -7.72 7.78
CA ALA A 211 -4.83 -8.09 6.45
C ALA A 211 -6.20 -7.49 6.12
N GLN A 212 -7.10 -7.41 7.10
CA GLN A 212 -8.39 -6.75 6.94
C GLN A 212 -8.22 -5.26 6.60
N LEU A 213 -7.43 -4.53 7.40
CA LEU A 213 -7.14 -3.11 7.17
C LEU A 213 -6.47 -2.90 5.81
N TRP A 214 -5.50 -3.74 5.45
CA TRP A 214 -4.83 -3.66 4.16
C TRP A 214 -5.77 -3.88 2.99
N TYR A 215 -6.61 -4.91 3.05
CA TYR A 215 -7.64 -5.16 2.04
C TYR A 215 -8.57 -3.95 1.90
N PHE A 216 -9.02 -3.40 3.02
CA PHE A 216 -9.92 -2.26 3.04
C PHE A 216 -9.28 -1.00 2.43
N MET A 217 -8.02 -0.72 2.76
CA MET A 217 -7.25 0.36 2.15
C MET A 217 -7.10 0.18 0.63
N LEU A 218 -6.86 -1.04 0.15
CA LEU A 218 -6.79 -1.31 -1.29
C LEU A 218 -8.11 -1.04 -2.00
N GLN A 219 -9.23 -1.44 -1.41
CA GLN A 219 -10.57 -1.13 -1.96
C GLN A 219 -10.83 0.38 -1.98
N TYR A 220 -10.44 1.08 -0.92
CA TYR A 220 -10.51 2.53 -0.89
C TYR A 220 -9.69 3.16 -2.02
N LEU A 221 -8.43 2.76 -2.19
CA LEU A 221 -7.54 3.30 -3.22
C LEU A 221 -8.05 3.06 -4.65
N GLN A 222 -8.72 1.93 -4.91
CA GLN A 222 -9.35 1.65 -6.20
C GLN A 222 -10.53 2.60 -6.48
N THR A 223 -11.28 2.98 -5.44
CA THR A 223 -12.40 3.93 -5.56
C THR A 223 -11.97 5.39 -5.43
N ALA A 224 -10.74 5.66 -4.99
CA ALA A 224 -10.24 7.02 -4.81
C ALA A 224 -10.20 7.82 -6.14
N GLN A 225 -9.83 7.16 -7.24
CA GLN A 225 -9.78 7.78 -8.56
C GLN A 225 -11.16 8.20 -9.06
N SER A 226 -12.21 7.39 -8.82
CA SER A 226 -13.58 7.74 -9.21
C SER A 226 -14.17 8.88 -8.37
N ARG A 227 -13.63 9.08 -7.16
CA ARG A 227 -13.96 10.21 -6.27
C ARG A 227 -13.15 11.48 -6.59
N GLY A 228 -12.32 11.47 -7.64
CA GLY A 228 -11.52 12.62 -8.06
C GLY A 228 -10.30 12.90 -7.17
N MET A 229 -9.89 11.95 -6.34
CA MET A 229 -8.69 12.09 -5.51
C MET A 229 -7.44 11.59 -6.26
N ASP A 230 -6.31 12.27 -6.08
CA ASP A 230 -5.05 11.84 -6.66
C ASP A 230 -4.48 10.64 -5.90
N LEU A 231 -4.40 9.50 -6.59
CA LEU A 231 -3.89 8.24 -6.02
C LEU A 231 -2.46 8.39 -5.51
N VAL A 232 -1.63 9.21 -6.18
CA VAL A 232 -0.23 9.41 -5.79
C VAL A 232 -0.15 10.12 -4.44
N GLU A 233 -0.91 11.20 -4.25
CA GLU A 233 -0.94 11.94 -2.98
C GLU A 233 -1.37 11.05 -1.80
N ILE A 234 -2.45 10.28 -1.97
CA ILE A 234 -2.96 9.39 -0.92
C ILE A 234 -1.94 8.30 -0.59
N LEU A 235 -1.37 7.63 -1.60
CA LEU A 235 -0.39 6.58 -1.38
C LEU A 235 0.88 7.12 -0.72
N SER A 236 1.40 8.25 -1.19
CA SER A 236 2.55 8.89 -0.58
C SER A 236 2.26 9.26 0.88
N PHE A 237 1.07 9.80 1.17
CA PHE A 237 0.62 10.07 2.53
C PHE A 237 0.58 8.81 3.41
N LEU A 238 -0.06 7.73 2.94
CA LEU A 238 -0.13 6.45 3.65
C LEU A 238 1.26 5.87 3.96
N PHE A 239 2.15 5.88 2.97
CA PHE A 239 3.52 5.42 3.19
C PHE A 239 4.24 6.30 4.19
N GLN A 240 4.05 7.61 4.11
CA GLN A 240 4.73 8.50 5.03
C GLN A 240 4.14 8.34 6.47
N LEU A 241 2.84 8.03 6.63
CA LEU A 241 2.18 7.74 7.90
C LEU A 241 2.75 6.47 8.54
N SER A 242 3.16 5.48 7.73
CA SER A 242 3.81 4.26 8.23
C SER A 242 5.16 4.50 8.92
N PHE A 243 5.75 5.68 8.74
CA PHE A 243 6.97 6.13 9.44
C PHE A 243 6.69 7.13 10.57
N SER A 244 5.42 7.44 10.83
CA SER A 244 5.02 8.32 11.92
C SER A 244 5.15 7.61 13.26
N THR A 245 5.40 8.41 14.30
CA THR A 245 5.51 7.93 15.68
C THR A 245 4.16 8.06 16.36
N LEU A 246 3.67 6.97 16.93
CA LEU A 246 2.42 6.96 17.68
C LEU A 246 2.52 7.91 18.89
N GLY A 247 1.47 8.71 19.10
CA GLY A 247 1.42 9.71 20.18
C GLY A 247 2.16 11.01 19.89
N LYS A 248 2.65 11.22 18.66
CA LYS A 248 3.16 12.52 18.20
C LYS A 248 2.11 13.21 17.33
N ASP A 249 1.86 14.50 17.59
CA ASP A 249 0.98 15.31 16.77
C ASP A 249 1.69 15.77 15.48
N TYR A 250 0.95 15.70 14.38
CA TYR A 250 1.41 16.07 13.05
C TYR A 250 0.50 17.15 12.47
N SER A 251 1.12 18.22 11.94
CA SER A 251 0.38 19.31 11.31
C SER A 251 -0.29 18.84 10.01
N VAL A 252 -1.50 19.35 9.78
CA VAL A 252 -2.22 19.22 8.50
C VAL A 252 -1.95 20.41 7.56
N GLU A 253 -1.09 21.34 7.98
CA GLU A 253 -0.74 22.51 7.18
C GLU A 253 -0.01 22.10 5.89
N GLY A 254 -0.46 22.63 4.76
CA GLY A 254 0.08 22.29 3.44
C GLY A 254 -0.48 21.00 2.83
N MET A 255 -1.43 20.32 3.49
CA MET A 255 -2.18 19.23 2.88
C MET A 255 -3.15 19.76 1.81
N SER A 256 -3.29 19.02 0.71
CA SER A 256 -4.29 19.28 -0.33
C SER A 256 -5.70 18.94 0.16
N ASP A 257 -6.73 19.51 -0.47
CA ASP A 257 -8.13 19.24 -0.15
C ASP A 257 -8.48 17.74 -0.27
N SER A 258 -7.88 17.05 -1.25
CA SER A 258 -7.98 15.59 -1.43
C SER A 258 -7.49 14.83 -0.20
N LEU A 259 -6.37 15.26 0.37
CA LEU A 259 -5.74 14.61 1.52
C LEU A 259 -6.50 14.92 2.82
N LEU A 260 -7.03 16.14 2.96
CA LEU A 260 -7.91 16.49 4.07
C LEU A 260 -9.21 15.69 4.06
N ASN A 261 -9.82 15.51 2.88
CA ASN A 261 -10.99 14.64 2.72
C ASN A 261 -10.64 13.17 3.02
N PHE A 262 -9.47 12.71 2.56
CA PHE A 262 -8.97 11.36 2.88
C PHE A 262 -8.82 11.16 4.39
N LEU A 263 -8.28 12.14 5.12
CA LEU A 263 -8.05 12.06 6.56
C LEU A 263 -9.36 11.98 7.39
N GLN A 264 -10.47 12.48 6.82
CA GLN A 264 -11.78 12.41 7.47
C GLN A 264 -12.49 11.06 7.25
N HIS A 265 -12.06 10.29 6.24
CA HIS A 265 -12.66 8.99 5.89
C HIS A 265 -12.05 7.85 6.71
#